data_AF-A0A8T5RCI2-F1
#
_entry.id   AF-A0A8T5RCI2-F1
#
_cell.length_a   1.000
_cell.length_b   1.000
_cell.length_c   1.000
_cell.angle_alpha   90.00
_cell.angle_beta   90.00
_cell.angle_gamma   90.00
#
_symmetry.space_group_name_H-M   'P 1'
#
loop_
_entity.id
_entity.type
_entity.pdbx_description
1 polymer ?
#
loop_
_entity_poly.entity_id
_entity_poly.type
_entity_poly.pdbx_seq_one_letter_code
_entity_poly.pdbx_strand_id
1 'polypeptide(L)'
;ITIVMTKLKEGIDAGNSTFYSRGDGSGTYSKELSLWSLISVTPDVDWFGQPVKYTETGEGMATTLQMTFQNTNNQGYTLIDRGTWLSFNDTYTTLKILAESVVREDHLLNPYGVIPVNPDLHSHVKYSSVLRFVGFLTSDYGQNLINSYTKNGEKLFYAAFGMCNSTYNCPTTVEEVSFWTTYQQEFD
;
A
#
# COMPACT_ATOMS: atom_id res chain seq x y z
N ILE A 1 -11.70 -6.40 0.64
CA ILE A 1 -10.53 -7.30 0.53
C ILE A 1 -10.76 -8.70 1.12
N THR A 2 -11.33 -8.88 2.32
CA THR A 2 -11.52 -10.20 2.96
C THR A 2 -12.18 -11.24 2.05
N ILE A 3 -13.25 -10.88 1.31
CA ILE A 3 -13.90 -11.78 0.33
C ILE A 3 -12.92 -12.27 -0.75
N VAL A 4 -12.05 -11.39 -1.25
CA VAL A 4 -11.05 -11.75 -2.26
C VAL A 4 -10.03 -12.71 -1.67
N MET A 5 -9.54 -12.44 -0.45
CA MET A 5 -8.61 -13.34 0.24
C MET A 5 -9.24 -14.71 0.52
N THR A 6 -10.50 -14.76 0.94
CA THR A 6 -11.23 -16.03 1.15
C THR A 6 -11.34 -16.83 -0.15
N LYS A 7 -11.77 -16.21 -1.25
CA LYS A 7 -11.87 -16.90 -2.55
C LYS A 7 -10.52 -17.33 -3.10
N LEU A 8 -9.48 -16.52 -2.88
CA LEU A 8 -8.11 -16.88 -3.24
C LEU A 8 -7.65 -18.11 -2.46
N LYS A 9 -7.93 -18.18 -1.15
CA LYS A 9 -7.64 -19.35 -0.33
C LYS A 9 -8.36 -20.60 -0.86
N GLU A 10 -9.66 -20.50 -1.17
CA GLU A 10 -10.43 -21.61 -1.76
C GLU A 10 -9.83 -22.09 -3.08
N GLY A 11 -9.40 -21.16 -3.95
CA GLY A 11 -8.73 -21.48 -5.21
C GLY A 11 -7.38 -22.17 -5.02
N ILE A 12 -6.60 -21.73 -4.04
CA ILE A 12 -5.33 -22.35 -3.62
C ILE A 12 -5.59 -23.76 -3.09
N ASP A 13 -6.54 -23.93 -2.17
CA ASP A 13 -6.90 -25.25 -1.60
C ASP A 13 -7.27 -26.22 -2.73
N ALA A 14 -8.09 -25.77 -3.69
CA ALA A 14 -8.51 -26.55 -4.86
C ALA A 14 -7.40 -26.79 -5.90
N GLY A 15 -6.28 -26.07 -5.82
CA GLY A 15 -5.15 -26.18 -6.78
C GLY A 15 -5.34 -25.43 -8.09
N ASN A 16 -6.35 -24.56 -8.15
CA ASN A 16 -6.65 -23.73 -9.31
C ASN A 16 -5.98 -22.36 -9.24
N SER A 17 -5.24 -22.07 -8.18
CA SER A 17 -4.60 -20.78 -7.96
C SER A 17 -3.24 -20.92 -7.29
N THR A 18 -2.32 -20.03 -7.67
CA THR A 18 -1.05 -19.82 -6.98
C THR A 18 -0.92 -18.36 -6.62
N PHE A 19 -0.59 -18.09 -5.36
CA PHE A 19 -0.26 -16.76 -4.90
C PHE A 19 1.26 -16.59 -4.84
N TYR A 20 1.78 -15.58 -5.53
CA TYR A 20 3.19 -15.22 -5.53
C TYR A 20 3.43 -14.11 -4.51
N SER A 21 4.14 -14.49 -3.44
CA SER A 21 4.60 -13.59 -2.41
C SER A 21 5.97 -13.03 -2.77
N ARG A 22 6.24 -11.80 -2.36
CA ARG A 22 7.63 -11.30 -2.43
C ARG A 22 8.55 -12.09 -1.52
N GLY A 23 8.10 -12.47 -0.32
CA GLY A 23 8.90 -13.26 0.64
C GLY A 23 10.24 -12.62 1.01
N ASP A 24 10.37 -11.30 0.88
CA ASP A 24 11.66 -10.58 0.92
C ASP A 24 11.81 -9.68 2.16
N GLY A 25 10.88 -9.74 3.12
CA GLY A 25 10.88 -8.87 4.29
C GLY A 25 10.42 -7.42 4.05
N SER A 26 9.93 -7.09 2.85
CA SER A 26 9.49 -5.73 2.53
C SER A 26 8.15 -5.33 3.18
N GLY A 27 7.80 -4.04 3.04
CA GLY A 27 6.48 -3.54 3.41
C GLY A 27 5.34 -4.23 2.66
N THR A 28 5.51 -4.57 1.37
CA THR A 28 4.51 -5.34 0.60
C THR A 28 4.32 -6.73 1.17
N TYR A 29 5.41 -7.43 1.51
CA TYR A 29 5.35 -8.74 2.15
C TYR A 29 4.65 -8.66 3.52
N SER A 30 5.01 -7.68 4.35
CA SER A 30 4.37 -7.46 5.65
C SER A 30 2.87 -7.16 5.50
N LYS A 31 2.49 -6.35 4.50
CA LYS A 31 1.09 -6.04 4.19
C LYS A 31 0.34 -7.30 3.77
N GLU A 32 0.90 -8.09 2.87
CA GLU A 32 0.32 -9.36 2.43
C GLU A 32 0.03 -10.32 3.59
N LEU A 33 1.01 -10.55 4.48
CA LEU A 33 0.80 -11.38 5.67
C LEU A 33 -0.34 -10.85 6.55
N SER A 34 -0.44 -9.53 6.69
CA SER A 34 -1.55 -8.91 7.42
C SER A 34 -2.92 -9.12 6.76
N LEU A 35 -2.98 -9.33 5.44
CA LEU A 35 -4.24 -9.63 4.74
C LEU A 35 -4.64 -11.10 4.92
N TRP A 36 -3.67 -12.01 4.93
CA TRP A 36 -3.93 -13.43 5.22
C TRP A 36 -4.45 -13.64 6.64
N SER A 37 -3.92 -12.90 7.62
CA SER A 37 -4.37 -13.00 9.00
C SER A 37 -5.83 -12.54 9.21
N LEU A 38 -6.36 -11.66 8.36
CA LEU A 38 -7.78 -11.25 8.39
C LEU A 38 -8.74 -12.43 8.19
N ILE A 39 -8.29 -13.48 7.51
CA ILE A 39 -9.05 -14.72 7.31
C ILE A 39 -8.48 -15.88 8.15
N SER A 40 -7.71 -15.56 9.20
CA SER A 40 -7.06 -16.51 10.11
C SER A 40 -6.16 -17.53 9.39
N VAL A 41 -5.52 -17.11 8.30
CA VAL A 41 -4.54 -17.92 7.57
C VAL A 41 -3.14 -17.37 7.88
N THR A 42 -2.22 -18.28 8.21
CA THR A 42 -0.79 -17.99 8.27
C THR A 42 -0.15 -18.74 7.11
N PRO A 43 0.31 -18.08 6.04
CA PRO A 43 1.04 -18.78 4.99
C PRO A 43 2.32 -19.37 5.57
N ASP A 44 2.55 -20.65 5.31
CA ASP A 44 3.79 -21.35 5.67
C ASP A 44 4.18 -22.22 4.45
N VAL A 45 5.48 -22.39 4.22
CA VAL A 45 6.03 -23.18 3.10
C VAL A 45 5.54 -24.64 3.10
N ASP A 46 5.23 -25.18 4.28
CA ASP A 46 4.70 -26.52 4.58
C ASP A 46 3.17 -26.54 4.85
N TRP A 47 2.52 -25.36 5.01
CA TRP A 47 1.10 -25.20 5.37
C TRP A 47 0.13 -25.98 4.47
N PHE A 48 0.56 -26.31 3.26
CA PHE A 48 -0.27 -27.01 2.28
C PHE A 48 0.11 -28.47 2.02
N GLY A 49 1.24 -29.00 2.54
CA GLY A 49 1.65 -30.39 2.26
C GLY A 49 1.64 -30.77 0.76
N GLN A 50 1.67 -29.76 -0.11
CA GLN A 50 1.52 -29.83 -1.55
C GLN A 50 2.54 -28.87 -2.15
N PRO A 51 3.31 -29.28 -3.15
CA PRO A 51 4.30 -28.41 -3.75
C PRO A 51 3.59 -27.22 -4.43
N VAL A 52 3.94 -26.01 -4.01
CA VAL A 52 3.86 -24.76 -4.82
C VAL A 52 2.46 -24.17 -5.06
N LYS A 53 1.82 -23.59 -4.04
CA LYS A 53 0.61 -22.75 -4.24
C LYS A 53 0.62 -21.40 -3.50
N TYR A 54 1.44 -21.27 -2.46
CA TYR A 54 1.96 -20.00 -2.00
C TYR A 54 3.46 -20.02 -2.29
N THR A 55 3.93 -19.10 -3.12
CA THR A 55 5.30 -19.10 -3.64
C THR A 55 6.00 -17.82 -3.25
N GLU A 56 6.90 -17.93 -2.28
CA GLU A 56 7.83 -16.87 -1.95
C GLU A 56 8.90 -16.79 -3.03
N THR A 57 8.92 -15.65 -3.72
CA THR A 57 9.89 -15.42 -4.79
C THR A 57 11.26 -15.02 -4.24
N GLY A 58 11.32 -14.39 -3.07
CA GLY A 58 12.55 -13.81 -2.50
C GLY A 58 13.03 -12.56 -3.22
N GLU A 59 12.20 -11.98 -4.11
CA GLU A 59 12.64 -11.07 -5.16
C GLU A 59 11.89 -9.73 -5.17
N GLY A 60 12.38 -8.82 -6.01
CA GLY A 60 11.76 -7.54 -6.37
C GLY A 60 10.32 -7.68 -6.88
N MET A 61 9.49 -6.65 -6.69
CA MET A 61 8.09 -6.64 -7.17
C MET A 61 7.97 -6.87 -8.68
N ALA A 62 8.93 -6.39 -9.48
CA ALA A 62 8.95 -6.63 -10.93
C ALA A 62 9.06 -8.12 -11.26
N THR A 63 9.98 -8.84 -10.61
CA THR A 63 10.18 -10.29 -10.79
C THR A 63 8.98 -11.07 -10.27
N THR A 64 8.46 -10.73 -9.08
CA THR A 64 7.26 -11.38 -8.52
C THR A 64 6.06 -11.22 -9.46
N LEU A 65 5.85 -10.03 -10.03
CA LEU A 65 4.77 -9.77 -10.99
C LEU A 65 4.98 -10.55 -12.30
N GLN A 66 6.22 -10.61 -12.80
CA GLN A 66 6.56 -11.41 -13.98
C GLN A 66 6.22 -12.89 -13.78
N MET A 67 6.62 -13.47 -12.64
CA MET A 67 6.31 -14.86 -12.30
C MET A 67 4.80 -15.09 -12.18
N THR A 68 4.08 -14.13 -11.59
CA THR A 68 2.61 -14.15 -11.51
C THR A 68 1.98 -14.21 -12.90
N PHE A 69 2.44 -13.35 -13.81
CA PHE A 69 1.96 -13.30 -15.19
C PHE A 69 2.30 -14.55 -15.99
N GLN A 70 3.49 -15.12 -15.80
CA GLN A 70 3.97 -16.30 -16.53
C GLN A 70 3.37 -17.62 -16.03
N ASN A 71 2.59 -17.61 -14.95
CA ASN A 71 1.93 -18.82 -14.48
C ASN A 71 0.92 -19.33 -15.51
N THR A 72 1.20 -20.51 -16.06
CA THR A 72 0.39 -21.18 -17.09
C THR A 72 -0.28 -22.45 -16.57
N ASN A 73 0.10 -22.91 -15.38
CA ASN A 73 -0.45 -24.14 -14.79
C ASN A 73 -1.79 -23.88 -14.12
N ASN A 74 -1.97 -22.68 -13.54
CA ASN A 74 -3.20 -22.24 -12.89
C ASN A 74 -3.25 -20.70 -12.86
N GLN A 75 -4.23 -20.12 -12.15
CA GLN A 75 -4.34 -18.66 -12.05
C GLN A 75 -3.31 -18.08 -11.07
N GLY A 76 -2.46 -17.16 -11.53
CA GLY A 76 -1.51 -16.42 -10.71
C GLY A 76 -2.11 -15.19 -10.04
N TYR A 77 -1.80 -14.99 -8.75
CA TYR A 77 -2.21 -13.82 -7.97
C TYR A 77 -1.01 -13.25 -7.21
N THR A 78 -0.98 -11.94 -6.96
CA THR A 78 0.03 -11.30 -6.12
C THR A 78 -0.53 -10.00 -5.52
N LEU A 79 0.08 -9.53 -4.44
CA LEU A 79 -0.14 -8.18 -3.92
C LEU A 79 0.90 -7.24 -4.51
N ILE A 80 0.44 -6.08 -5.00
CA ILE A 80 1.30 -5.07 -5.64
C ILE A 80 0.84 -3.67 -5.27
N ASP A 81 1.79 -2.74 -5.12
CA ASP A 81 1.45 -1.33 -4.94
C ASP A 81 1.02 -0.68 -6.27
N ARG A 82 0.13 0.32 -6.18
CA ARG A 82 -0.43 0.99 -7.36
C ARG A 82 0.65 1.59 -8.27
N GLY A 83 1.72 2.14 -7.71
CA GLY A 83 2.79 2.79 -8.47
C GLY A 83 3.52 1.81 -9.36
N THR A 84 3.82 0.62 -8.84
CA THR A 84 4.42 -0.47 -9.60
C THR A 84 3.43 -1.05 -10.60
N TRP A 85 2.17 -1.27 -10.23
CA TRP A 85 1.14 -1.76 -11.17
C TRP A 85 1.02 -0.85 -12.41
N LEU A 86 0.91 0.47 -12.22
CA LEU A 86 0.83 1.43 -13.33
C LEU A 86 2.10 1.49 -14.19
N SER A 87 3.26 0.97 -13.73
CA SER A 87 4.45 0.81 -14.58
C SER A 87 4.35 -0.37 -15.54
N PHE A 88 3.57 -1.40 -15.18
CA PHE A 88 3.65 -2.72 -15.79
C PHE A 88 2.31 -3.23 -16.35
N ASN A 89 1.19 -2.55 -16.07
CA ASN A 89 -0.15 -2.95 -16.51
C ASN A 89 -0.25 -3.09 -18.05
N ASP A 90 0.41 -2.22 -18.81
CA ASP A 90 0.49 -2.31 -20.27
C ASP A 90 1.36 -3.48 -20.76
N THR A 91 2.26 -3.99 -19.91
CA THR A 91 3.10 -5.16 -20.21
C THR A 91 2.38 -6.47 -19.90
N TYR A 92 1.72 -6.54 -18.74
CA TYR A 92 1.09 -7.76 -18.22
C TYR A 92 -0.43 -7.72 -18.39
N THR A 93 -0.87 -7.58 -19.64
CA THR A 93 -2.25 -7.25 -20.04
C THR A 93 -3.33 -8.27 -19.66
N THR A 94 -2.95 -9.49 -19.27
CA THR A 94 -3.90 -10.52 -18.82
C THR A 94 -4.20 -10.44 -17.31
N LEU A 95 -3.34 -9.76 -16.54
CA LEU A 95 -3.56 -9.52 -15.11
C LEU A 95 -4.63 -8.44 -14.93
N LYS A 96 -5.43 -8.59 -13.87
CA LYS A 96 -6.54 -7.70 -13.55
C LYS A 96 -6.52 -7.34 -12.08
N ILE A 97 -6.92 -6.11 -11.76
CA ILE A 97 -7.17 -5.70 -10.39
C ILE A 97 -8.42 -6.43 -9.87
N LEU A 98 -8.29 -7.11 -8.74
CA LEU A 98 -9.40 -7.82 -8.08
C LEU A 98 -9.90 -7.08 -6.84
N ALA A 99 -9.00 -6.33 -6.20
CA ALA A 99 -9.30 -5.42 -5.11
C ALA A 99 -8.29 -4.28 -5.14
N GLU A 100 -8.77 -3.07 -4.92
CA GLU A 100 -7.95 -1.87 -4.72
C GLU A 100 -8.62 -1.01 -3.64
N SER A 101 -7.82 -0.28 -2.88
CA SER A 101 -8.33 0.79 -2.05
C SER A 101 -8.28 2.09 -2.86
N VAL A 102 -9.41 2.78 -2.96
CA VAL A 102 -9.47 4.10 -3.61
C VAL A 102 -9.70 5.21 -2.58
N VAL A 103 -10.65 5.09 -1.66
CA VAL A 103 -10.75 5.87 -0.40
C VAL A 103 -11.73 5.12 0.53
N ARG A 104 -11.55 5.25 1.85
CA ARG A 104 -12.33 4.66 2.96
C ARG A 104 -11.88 3.25 3.37
N GLU A 105 -12.12 2.99 4.64
CA GLU A 105 -11.73 1.85 5.46
C GLU A 105 -11.39 0.56 4.68
N ASP A 106 -10.14 0.43 4.25
CA ASP A 106 -9.63 -0.77 3.59
C ASP A 106 -8.29 -1.20 4.20
N HIS A 107 -8.12 -2.51 4.42
CA HIS A 107 -6.85 -3.08 4.87
C HIS A 107 -5.73 -2.95 3.82
N LEU A 108 -6.07 -2.58 2.58
CA LEU A 108 -5.13 -2.28 1.50
C LEU A 108 -4.49 -0.88 1.57
N LEU A 109 -4.88 -0.04 2.53
CA LEU A 109 -4.26 1.29 2.68
C LEU A 109 -2.75 1.18 2.95
N ASN A 110 -1.99 2.04 2.28
CA ASN A 110 -0.56 2.26 2.48
C ASN A 110 -0.32 3.75 2.79
N PRO A 111 -0.59 4.19 4.03
CA PRO A 111 -0.50 5.60 4.39
C PRO A 111 0.94 6.09 4.42
N TYR A 112 1.16 7.31 3.94
CA TYR A 112 2.42 8.02 4.05
C TYR A 112 2.32 9.09 5.12
N GLY A 113 3.30 9.15 6.01
CA GLY A 113 3.41 10.17 7.06
C GLY A 113 4.71 10.96 6.94
N VAL A 114 4.68 12.21 7.39
CA VAL A 114 5.87 13.05 7.51
C VAL A 114 6.08 13.38 8.97
N ILE A 115 7.27 13.03 9.49
CA ILE A 115 7.60 13.18 10.90
C ILE A 115 8.74 14.20 11.01
N PRO A 116 8.49 15.41 11.53
CA PRO A 116 9.55 16.38 11.81
C PRO A 116 10.55 15.82 12.83
N VAL A 117 11.84 15.95 12.54
CA VAL A 117 12.90 15.57 13.48
C VAL A 117 12.93 16.55 14.66
N ASN A 118 13.05 16.01 15.88
CA ASN A 118 13.04 16.80 17.10
C ASN A 118 14.25 17.75 17.16
N PRO A 119 14.04 19.08 17.15
CA PRO A 119 15.12 20.07 17.16
C PRO A 119 15.85 20.16 18.50
N ASP A 120 15.22 19.78 19.61
CA ASP A 120 15.84 19.79 20.95
C ASP A 120 16.92 18.71 21.06
N LEU A 121 16.75 17.60 20.34
CA LEU A 121 17.73 16.52 20.24
C LEU A 121 18.72 16.75 19.10
N HIS A 122 18.30 17.46 18.04
CA HIS A 122 19.08 17.65 16.83
C HIS A 122 19.10 19.12 16.41
N SER A 123 19.90 19.94 17.10
CA SER A 123 19.95 21.40 16.89
C SER A 123 20.36 21.86 15.49
N HIS A 124 20.92 20.99 14.65
CA HIS A 124 21.32 21.30 13.28
C HIS A 124 20.16 21.20 12.27
N VAL A 125 19.00 20.67 12.66
CA VAL A 125 17.87 20.51 11.74
C VAL A 125 17.25 21.87 11.41
N LYS A 126 16.85 22.06 10.16
CA LYS A 126 16.18 23.27 9.69
C LYS A 126 14.70 23.23 10.04
N TYR A 127 14.38 23.24 11.33
CA TYR A 127 13.03 22.94 11.82
C TYR A 127 11.96 23.86 11.23
N SER A 128 12.23 25.17 11.11
CA SER A 128 11.32 26.12 10.46
C SER A 128 11.00 25.77 9.00
N SER A 129 12.00 25.28 8.25
CA SER A 129 11.79 24.82 6.87
C SER A 129 10.97 23.53 6.81
N VAL A 130 11.15 22.64 7.78
CA VAL A 130 10.35 21.41 7.90
C VAL A 130 8.89 21.74 8.22
N LEU A 131 8.63 22.65 9.17
CA LEU A 131 7.27 23.09 9.49
C LEU A 131 6.56 23.68 8.26
N ARG A 132 7.27 24.49 7.48
CA ARG A 132 6.75 25.03 6.21
C ARG A 132 6.46 23.92 5.18
N PHE A 133 7.32 22.91 5.08
CA PHE A 133 7.10 21.77 4.17
C PHE A 133 5.89 20.93 4.59
N VAL A 134 5.71 20.66 5.88
CA VAL A 134 4.52 19.94 6.37
C VAL A 134 3.26 20.79 6.19
N GLY A 135 3.33 22.11 6.45
CA GLY A 135 2.26 23.04 6.14
C GLY A 135 1.85 22.99 4.67
N PHE A 136 2.82 23.04 3.74
CA PHE A 136 2.56 22.86 2.32
C PHE A 136 1.88 21.51 2.01
N LEU A 137 2.41 20.40 2.51
CA LEU A 137 1.86 19.08 2.22
C LEU A 137 0.42 18.93 2.73
N THR A 138 0.10 19.56 3.84
CA THR A 138 -1.21 19.43 4.52
C THR A 138 -2.23 20.50 4.12
N SER A 139 -1.82 21.56 3.39
CA SER A 139 -2.75 22.58 2.90
C SER A 139 -3.65 22.09 1.78
N ASP A 140 -4.71 22.83 1.49
CA ASP A 140 -5.61 22.54 0.36
C ASP A 140 -4.83 22.48 -0.97
N TYR A 141 -3.88 23.40 -1.19
CA TYR A 141 -3.01 23.37 -2.37
C TYR A 141 -2.17 22.10 -2.46
N GLY A 142 -1.49 21.69 -1.38
CA GLY A 142 -0.69 20.46 -1.37
C GLY A 142 -1.52 19.19 -1.55
N GLN A 143 -2.65 19.10 -0.85
CA GLN A 143 -3.59 17.98 -0.98
C GLN A 143 -4.17 17.92 -2.40
N ASN A 144 -4.46 19.06 -3.04
CA ASN A 144 -4.91 19.12 -4.42
C ASN A 144 -3.84 18.69 -5.41
N LEU A 145 -2.57 19.06 -5.20
CA LEU A 145 -1.45 18.57 -6.02
C LEU A 145 -1.30 17.06 -5.91
N ILE A 146 -1.38 16.50 -4.70
CA ILE A 146 -1.35 15.04 -4.46
C ILE A 146 -2.51 14.37 -5.21
N ASN A 147 -3.72 14.89 -5.06
CA ASN A 147 -4.93 14.35 -5.71
C ASN A 147 -4.91 14.48 -7.24
N SER A 148 -4.15 15.42 -7.79
CA SER A 148 -4.06 15.67 -9.24
C SER A 148 -2.89 14.94 -9.89
N TYR A 149 -1.98 14.35 -9.09
CA TYR A 149 -0.84 13.63 -9.63
C TYR A 149 -1.29 12.33 -10.31
N THR A 150 -0.93 12.20 -11.58
CA THR A 150 -1.23 11.02 -12.40
C THR A 150 0.03 10.36 -12.94
N LYS A 151 -0.04 9.05 -13.12
CA LYS A 151 0.93 8.26 -13.87
C LYS A 151 0.19 7.50 -14.96
N ASN A 152 0.63 7.64 -16.22
CA ASN A 152 -0.04 7.05 -17.39
C ASN A 152 -1.54 7.41 -17.47
N GLY A 153 -1.89 8.65 -17.11
CA GLY A 153 -3.27 9.14 -17.10
C GLY A 153 -4.12 8.65 -15.92
N GLU A 154 -3.60 7.78 -15.06
CA GLU A 154 -4.30 7.30 -13.87
C GLU A 154 -3.83 8.01 -12.61
N LYS A 155 -4.79 8.34 -11.71
CA LYS A 155 -4.47 8.88 -10.38
C LYS A 155 -3.64 7.88 -9.58
N LEU A 156 -2.52 8.32 -9.03
CA LEU A 156 -1.63 7.45 -8.26
C LEU A 156 -1.83 7.59 -6.74
N PHE A 157 -2.05 8.80 -6.26
CA PHE A 157 -2.17 9.09 -4.82
C PHE A 157 -3.52 9.71 -4.48
N TYR A 158 -3.95 9.48 -3.24
CA TYR A 158 -5.14 10.07 -2.66
C TYR A 158 -4.71 10.83 -1.41
N ALA A 159 -5.03 12.12 -1.38
CA ALA A 159 -4.74 12.97 -0.24
C ALA A 159 -5.65 12.58 0.94
N ALA A 160 -5.12 12.62 2.16
CA ALA A 160 -5.77 12.06 3.35
C ALA A 160 -5.60 12.90 4.62
N PHE A 161 -5.02 14.11 4.52
CA PHE A 161 -4.90 14.98 5.68
C PHE A 161 -6.28 15.36 6.23
N GLY A 162 -6.47 15.24 7.55
CA GLY A 162 -7.75 15.50 8.20
C GLY A 162 -8.85 14.45 7.94
N MET A 163 -8.55 13.35 7.25
CA MET A 163 -9.53 12.33 6.87
C MET A 163 -9.43 11.02 7.67
N CYS A 164 -8.50 10.89 8.64
CA CYS A 164 -8.33 9.64 9.37
C CYS A 164 -9.37 9.46 10.49
N ASN A 165 -9.78 8.20 10.73
CA ASN A 165 -10.66 7.81 11.82
C ASN A 165 -10.02 6.71 12.69
N SER A 166 -10.68 6.38 13.80
CA SER A 166 -10.21 5.43 14.82
C SER A 166 -9.88 4.02 14.29
N THR A 167 -10.36 3.65 13.10
CA THR A 167 -10.19 2.32 12.50
C THR A 167 -8.74 2.06 12.07
N TYR A 168 -7.96 3.10 11.76
CA TYR A 168 -6.60 2.95 11.20
C TYR A 168 -5.46 3.36 12.13
N ASN A 169 -5.79 3.76 13.37
CA ASN A 169 -4.80 4.19 14.36
C ASN A 169 -3.82 5.25 13.80
N CYS A 170 -4.29 6.05 12.83
CA CYS A 170 -3.50 7.15 12.29
C CYS A 170 -3.69 8.35 13.22
N PRO A 171 -2.60 9.01 13.64
CA PRO A 171 -2.68 10.23 14.41
C PRO A 171 -3.17 11.32 13.45
N THR A 172 -4.45 11.64 13.49
CA THR A 172 -4.93 12.99 13.16
C THR A 172 -5.99 13.32 14.17
N THR A 173 -5.56 13.69 15.37
CA THR A 173 -6.48 14.28 16.34
C THR A 173 -6.96 15.63 15.79
N VAL A 174 -8.11 16.11 16.25
CA VAL A 174 -8.55 17.50 15.96
C VAL A 174 -7.44 18.50 16.32
N GLU A 175 -6.67 18.20 17.37
CA GLU A 175 -5.52 19.00 17.81
C GLU A 175 -4.39 19.00 16.77
N GLU A 176 -4.04 17.84 16.20
CA GLU A 176 -2.99 17.76 15.19
C GLU A 176 -3.38 18.45 13.88
N VAL A 177 -4.63 18.27 13.44
CA VAL A 177 -5.15 18.99 12.27
C VAL A 177 -5.08 20.50 12.52
N SER A 178 -5.58 20.95 13.67
CA SER A 178 -5.56 22.37 14.05
C SER A 178 -4.14 22.93 14.14
N PHE A 179 -3.20 22.15 14.68
CA PHE A 179 -1.79 22.53 14.75
C PHE A 179 -1.21 22.76 13.36
N TRP A 180 -1.39 21.82 12.43
CA TRP A 180 -0.83 21.94 11.09
C TRP A 180 -1.50 23.03 10.25
N THR A 181 -2.79 23.30 10.46
CA THR A 181 -3.48 24.43 9.83
C THR A 181 -2.81 25.78 10.12
N THR A 182 -2.16 25.95 11.28
CA THR A 182 -1.43 27.20 11.58
C THR A 182 -0.24 27.48 10.65
N TYR A 183 0.26 26.45 9.96
CA TYR A 183 1.40 26.55 9.02
C TYR A 183 0.98 26.56 7.54
N GLN A 184 -0.32 26.62 7.26
CA GLN A 184 -0.85 26.52 5.89
C GLN A 184 -1.05 27.87 5.20
N GLN A 185 -1.02 28.98 5.96
CA GLN A 185 -1.41 30.34 5.51
C GLN A 185 -0.73 30.84 4.22
N GLU A 186 0.45 30.32 3.89
CA GLU A 186 1.19 30.70 2.68
C GLU A 186 0.74 29.93 1.41
N PHE A 187 -0.14 28.94 1.57
CA PHE A 187 -0.51 27.96 0.54
C PHE A 187 -2.03 27.86 0.31
N ASP A 188 -2.81 28.76 0.89
CA ASP A 188 -4.28 28.87 0.70
C ASP A 188 -4.64 29.74 -0.52
#